data_AF-A0A2V7F3U0-F1
#
_entry.id   AF-A0A2V7F3U0-F1
#
_cell.length_a   1.000
_cell.length_b   1.000
_cell.length_c   1.000
_cell.angle_alpha   90.00
_cell.angle_beta   90.00
_cell.angle_gamma   90.00
#
_symmetry.space_group_name_H-M   'P 1'
#
loop_
_entity.id
_entity.type
_entity.pdbx_description
1 polymer ?
#
loop_
_entity_poly.entity_id
_entity_poly.type
_entity_poly.pdbx_seq_one_letter_code
_entity_poly.pdbx_strand_id
1 'polypeptide(L)'
;LSAKLLLGRHVWDLAQHADAFGKRLPELRAHAQVSEPASDRVVAFMDALEEPEAQQQTVERLVGVYRVLKPHLLASYHDHLVRANPVYEPPTRRILVCCIDDERRHIAAGETILGHLCVTPALTERAGAWQRRLEGLLTAAGGVTGDGLPPALPESNDVPVETSDDAREFIRLEKPTASWPIPEELRAALGAFGDSLLARDREAVARWLAPGVSPDPAREALGAATLTSLRLVAFARLGHQRLVKWRLEGPDASVTVLSRWAPGPEGWRVAMLDVARIEAPHPALPRR
;
A
#
# COMPACT_ATOMS: atom_id res chain seq x y z
N LEU A 1 4.84 -5.11 11.12
CA LEU A 1 5.32 -6.17 10.21
C LEU A 1 4.14 -6.99 9.67
N SER A 2 3.27 -7.51 10.53
CA SER A 2 2.15 -8.37 10.11
C SER A 2 1.26 -7.73 9.04
N ALA A 3 0.85 -6.47 9.26
CA ALA A 3 0.08 -5.67 8.31
C ALA A 3 0.70 -5.60 6.90
N LYS A 4 2.04 -5.46 6.84
CA LYS A 4 2.77 -5.38 5.57
C LYS A 4 2.79 -6.71 4.84
N LEU A 5 3.01 -7.81 5.57
CA LEU A 5 2.99 -9.16 4.99
C LEU A 5 1.59 -9.51 4.48
N LEU A 6 0.56 -9.16 5.25
CA LEU A 6 -0.84 -9.34 4.87
C LEU A 6 -1.19 -8.59 3.58
N LEU A 7 -0.89 -7.29 3.53
CA LEU A 7 -1.12 -6.47 2.33
C LEU A 7 -0.34 -7.02 1.13
N GLY A 8 0.91 -7.44 1.34
CA GLY A 8 1.73 -8.04 0.29
C GLY A 8 1.11 -9.32 -0.29
N ARG A 9 0.52 -10.17 0.55
CA ARG A 9 -0.20 -11.37 0.10
C ARG A 9 -1.44 -10.98 -0.72
N HIS A 10 -2.24 -10.07 -0.21
CA HIS A 10 -3.51 -9.70 -0.86
C HIS A 10 -3.28 -8.95 -2.18
N VAL A 11 -2.19 -8.18 -2.32
CA VAL A 11 -1.83 -7.51 -3.58
C VAL A 11 -1.65 -8.52 -4.71
N TRP A 12 -1.09 -9.69 -4.43
CA TRP A 12 -0.98 -10.73 -5.46
C TRP A 12 -2.35 -11.22 -5.91
N ASP A 13 -3.23 -11.56 -4.97
CA ASP A 13 -4.58 -12.05 -5.26
C ASP A 13 -5.39 -10.99 -6.04
N LEU A 14 -5.31 -9.72 -5.62
CA LEU A 14 -5.94 -8.58 -6.30
C LEU A 14 -5.37 -8.35 -7.70
N ALA A 15 -4.08 -8.58 -7.93
CA ALA A 15 -3.48 -8.51 -9.26
C ALA A 15 -4.02 -9.62 -10.17
N GLN A 16 -4.27 -10.83 -9.64
CA GLN A 16 -4.93 -11.89 -10.40
C GLN A 16 -6.38 -11.53 -10.76
N HIS A 17 -7.10 -10.87 -9.85
CA HIS A 17 -8.47 -10.41 -10.12
C HIS A 17 -8.49 -9.36 -11.24
N ALA A 18 -7.61 -8.36 -11.15
CA ALA A 18 -7.49 -7.32 -12.16
C ALA A 18 -7.14 -7.91 -13.54
N ASP A 19 -6.19 -8.84 -13.61
CA ASP A 19 -5.82 -9.53 -14.85
C ASP A 19 -6.99 -10.35 -15.41
N ALA A 20 -7.74 -11.06 -14.57
CA ALA A 20 -8.91 -11.83 -14.98
C ALA A 20 -10.01 -10.95 -15.56
N PHE A 21 -10.34 -9.83 -14.91
CA PHE A 21 -11.30 -8.86 -15.46
C PHE A 21 -10.79 -8.20 -16.73
N GLY A 22 -9.52 -7.81 -16.76
CA GLY A 22 -8.90 -7.18 -17.93
C GLY A 22 -8.89 -8.08 -19.16
N LYS A 23 -8.73 -9.40 -18.98
CA LYS A 23 -8.88 -10.42 -20.04
C LYS A 23 -10.32 -10.66 -20.44
N ARG A 24 -11.27 -10.48 -19.52
CA ARG A 24 -12.71 -10.65 -19.79
C ARG A 24 -13.28 -9.50 -20.64
N LEU A 25 -12.75 -8.29 -20.55
CA LEU A 25 -13.25 -7.12 -21.27
C LEU A 25 -13.32 -7.30 -22.81
N PRO A 26 -12.27 -7.77 -23.51
CA PRO A 26 -12.33 -8.03 -24.96
C PRO A 26 -13.35 -9.09 -25.36
N GLU A 27 -13.55 -10.10 -24.52
CA GLU A 27 -14.57 -11.14 -24.75
C GLU A 27 -15.99 -10.55 -24.71
N LEU A 28 -16.16 -9.42 -24.01
CA LEU A 28 -17.37 -8.62 -23.94
C LEU A 28 -17.37 -7.43 -24.92
N ARG A 29 -16.43 -7.39 -25.87
CA ARG A 29 -16.25 -6.34 -26.89
C ARG A 29 -15.88 -4.95 -26.32
N ALA A 30 -15.25 -4.91 -25.16
CA ALA A 30 -14.63 -3.72 -24.59
C ALA A 30 -13.10 -3.74 -24.78
N HIS A 31 -12.42 -2.61 -24.54
CA HIS A 31 -10.96 -2.56 -24.60
C HIS A 31 -10.32 -3.36 -23.47
N ALA A 32 -9.23 -4.09 -23.76
CA ALA A 32 -8.51 -4.89 -22.78
C ALA A 32 -7.86 -4.00 -21.70
N GLN A 33 -7.87 -4.47 -20.45
CA GLN A 33 -7.12 -3.85 -19.34
C GLN A 33 -7.44 -2.36 -19.11
N VAL A 34 -8.66 -1.92 -19.41
CA VAL A 34 -9.11 -0.54 -19.16
C VAL A 34 -9.88 -0.49 -17.83
N SER A 35 -9.62 0.53 -17.03
CA SER A 35 -10.35 0.86 -15.81
C SER A 35 -10.50 2.37 -15.71
N GLU A 36 -11.72 2.83 -15.42
CA GLU A 36 -12.04 4.25 -15.21
C GLU A 36 -12.81 4.40 -13.89
N PRO A 37 -12.59 5.48 -13.13
CA PRO A 37 -13.38 5.72 -11.93
C PRO A 37 -14.83 6.02 -12.30
N ALA A 38 -15.79 5.53 -11.51
CA ALA A 38 -17.21 5.77 -11.78
C ALA A 38 -17.61 7.25 -11.60
N SER A 39 -16.87 8.01 -10.77
CA SER A 39 -17.04 9.46 -10.62
C SER A 39 -15.86 10.09 -9.89
N ASP A 40 -15.76 11.42 -9.93
CA ASP A 40 -14.80 12.19 -9.11
C ASP A 40 -14.95 11.93 -7.60
N ARG A 41 -16.16 11.52 -7.16
CA ARG A 41 -16.39 11.16 -5.75
C ARG A 41 -15.75 9.82 -5.39
N VAL A 42 -15.70 8.87 -6.33
CA VAL A 42 -14.95 7.62 -6.14
C VAL A 42 -13.45 7.92 -6.05
N VAL A 43 -12.95 8.84 -6.88
CA VAL A 43 -11.55 9.30 -6.79
C VAL A 43 -11.27 9.90 -5.41
N ALA A 44 -12.11 10.83 -4.94
CA ALA A 44 -11.97 11.44 -3.62
C ALA A 44 -12.04 10.41 -2.47
N PHE A 45 -12.86 9.37 -2.60
CA PHE A 45 -12.91 8.27 -1.64
C PHE A 45 -11.60 7.44 -1.65
N MET A 46 -11.06 7.13 -2.83
CA MET A 46 -9.79 6.40 -2.95
C MET A 46 -8.62 7.24 -2.42
N ASP A 47 -8.57 8.54 -2.71
CA ASP A 47 -7.57 9.47 -2.16
C ASP A 47 -7.65 9.51 -0.62
N ALA A 48 -8.85 9.61 -0.06
CA ALA A 48 -9.05 9.56 1.38
C ALA A 48 -8.61 8.23 1.99
N LEU A 49 -8.84 7.10 1.30
CA LEU A 49 -8.41 5.77 1.75
C LEU A 49 -6.86 5.65 1.78
N GLU A 50 -6.15 6.38 0.93
CA GLU A 50 -4.68 6.42 0.88
C GLU A 50 -4.04 7.44 1.83
N GLU A 51 -4.78 8.49 2.24
CA GLU A 51 -4.34 9.56 3.14
C GLU A 51 -3.52 9.11 4.38
N PRO A 52 -3.86 8.00 5.09
CA PRO A 52 -3.08 7.55 6.24
C PRO A 52 -1.78 6.86 5.83
N GLU A 53 -0.71 7.64 5.64
CA GLU A 53 0.61 7.14 5.22
C GLU A 53 1.66 7.11 6.36
N ALA A 54 1.42 7.81 7.48
CA ALA A 54 2.40 7.86 8.56
C ALA A 54 2.49 6.52 9.32
N GLN A 55 3.66 6.24 9.92
CA GLN A 55 3.90 4.99 10.67
C GLN A 55 2.84 4.73 11.75
N GLN A 56 2.37 5.78 12.43
CA GLN A 56 1.37 5.70 13.49
C GLN A 56 -0.08 5.63 13.00
N GLN A 57 -0.30 5.63 11.68
CA GLN A 57 -1.61 5.61 11.04
C GLN A 57 -1.92 4.27 10.36
N THR A 58 -1.15 3.23 10.67
CA THR A 58 -1.34 1.88 10.11
C THR A 58 -2.76 1.36 10.39
N VAL A 59 -3.32 1.64 11.57
CA VAL A 59 -4.68 1.23 11.94
C VAL A 59 -5.72 1.87 11.01
N GLU A 60 -5.66 3.19 10.80
CA GLU A 60 -6.56 3.90 9.90
C GLU A 60 -6.49 3.37 8.47
N ARG A 61 -5.27 3.13 7.95
CA ARG A 61 -5.08 2.54 6.61
C ARG A 61 -5.76 1.17 6.50
N LEU A 62 -5.55 0.30 7.47
CA LEU A 62 -6.13 -1.05 7.48
C LEU A 62 -7.64 -1.02 7.66
N VAL A 63 -8.17 -0.15 8.52
CA VAL A 63 -9.62 0.02 8.70
C VAL A 63 -10.29 0.44 7.39
N GLY A 64 -9.71 1.41 6.67
CA GLY A 64 -10.26 1.82 5.37
C GLY A 64 -10.33 0.67 4.37
N VAL A 65 -9.29 -0.16 4.31
CA VAL A 65 -9.26 -1.32 3.40
C VAL A 65 -10.22 -2.42 3.85
N TYR A 66 -10.09 -2.90 5.09
CA TYR A 66 -10.71 -4.15 5.54
C TYR A 66 -12.10 -3.99 6.16
N ARG A 67 -12.47 -2.79 6.64
CA ARG A 67 -13.81 -2.51 7.20
C ARG A 67 -14.71 -1.69 6.29
N VAL A 68 -14.16 -1.01 5.28
CA VAL A 68 -14.95 -0.16 4.37
C VAL A 68 -14.89 -0.66 2.93
N LEU A 69 -13.72 -0.56 2.28
CA LEU A 69 -13.59 -0.86 0.84
C LEU A 69 -13.88 -2.33 0.52
N LYS A 70 -13.21 -3.28 1.20
CA LYS A 70 -13.35 -4.71 0.89
C LYS A 70 -14.74 -5.26 1.20
N PRO A 71 -15.39 -4.95 2.33
CA PRO A 71 -16.78 -5.34 2.55
C PRO A 71 -17.73 -4.81 1.47
N HIS A 72 -17.51 -3.56 1.01
CA HIS A 72 -18.30 -3.00 -0.09
C HIS A 72 -18.04 -3.71 -1.43
N LEU A 73 -16.78 -4.05 -1.74
CA LEU A 73 -16.44 -4.86 -2.92
C LEU A 73 -17.08 -6.24 -2.86
N LEU A 74 -17.02 -6.91 -1.71
CA LEU A 74 -17.66 -8.21 -1.50
C LEU A 74 -19.17 -8.14 -1.77
N ALA A 75 -19.86 -7.12 -1.24
CA ALA A 75 -21.28 -6.90 -1.49
C ALA A 75 -21.56 -6.62 -2.97
N SER A 76 -20.73 -5.79 -3.61
CA SER A 76 -20.87 -5.44 -5.03
C SER A 76 -20.67 -6.65 -5.96
N TYR A 77 -19.66 -7.49 -5.68
CA TYR A 77 -19.42 -8.71 -6.44
C TYR A 77 -20.52 -9.75 -6.26
N HIS A 78 -21.04 -9.89 -5.04
CA HIS A 78 -22.15 -10.80 -4.76
C HIS A 78 -23.43 -10.35 -5.48
N ASP A 79 -23.76 -9.08 -5.40
CA ASP A 79 -24.89 -8.47 -6.09
C ASP A 79 -24.76 -8.64 -7.63
N HIS A 80 -23.56 -8.45 -8.19
CA HIS A 80 -23.29 -8.74 -9.59
C HIS A 80 -23.46 -10.23 -9.91
N LEU A 81 -22.95 -11.14 -9.07
CA LEU A 81 -23.08 -12.58 -9.26
C LEU A 81 -24.55 -13.04 -9.29
N VAL A 82 -25.41 -12.42 -8.48
CA VAL A 82 -26.86 -12.70 -8.48
C VAL A 82 -27.51 -12.28 -9.81
N ARG A 83 -27.11 -11.14 -10.38
CA ARG A 83 -27.64 -10.65 -11.66
C ARG A 83 -27.07 -11.36 -12.89
N ALA A 84 -25.82 -11.83 -12.82
CA ALA A 84 -25.12 -12.43 -13.96
C ALA A 84 -25.82 -13.71 -14.45
N ASN A 85 -26.07 -13.81 -15.75
CA ASN A 85 -26.81 -14.93 -16.32
C ASN A 85 -26.00 -16.24 -16.26
N PRO A 86 -26.52 -17.32 -15.62
CA PRO A 86 -25.79 -18.57 -15.47
C PRO A 86 -25.53 -19.33 -16.78
N VAL A 87 -26.32 -19.07 -17.82
CA VAL A 87 -26.19 -19.72 -19.13
C VAL A 87 -25.23 -18.96 -20.05
N TYR A 88 -25.34 -17.64 -20.09
CA TYR A 88 -24.58 -16.81 -21.05
C TYR A 88 -23.30 -16.21 -20.48
N GLU A 89 -23.18 -16.09 -19.15
CA GLU A 89 -22.03 -15.49 -18.49
C GLU A 89 -21.23 -16.45 -17.56
N PRO A 90 -21.07 -17.77 -17.84
CA PRO A 90 -20.25 -18.64 -17.00
C PRO A 90 -18.84 -18.12 -16.69
N PRO A 91 -18.08 -17.50 -17.63
CA PRO A 91 -16.75 -16.98 -17.34
C PRO A 91 -16.78 -15.83 -16.32
N THR A 92 -17.70 -14.86 -16.48
CA THR A 92 -17.86 -13.74 -15.55
C THR A 92 -18.22 -14.25 -14.16
N ARG A 93 -19.16 -15.20 -14.07
CA ARG A 93 -19.56 -15.80 -12.79
C ARG A 93 -18.40 -16.50 -12.09
N ARG A 94 -17.54 -17.22 -12.83
CA ARG A 94 -16.36 -17.87 -12.26
C ARG A 94 -15.38 -16.86 -11.66
N ILE A 95 -15.13 -15.74 -12.36
CA ILE A 95 -14.27 -14.67 -11.85
C ILE A 95 -14.86 -14.08 -10.55
N LEU A 96 -16.16 -13.77 -10.55
CA LEU A 96 -16.85 -13.21 -9.38
C LEU A 96 -16.80 -14.14 -8.17
N VAL A 97 -17.00 -15.44 -8.35
CA VAL A 97 -16.89 -16.42 -7.25
C VAL A 97 -15.49 -16.40 -6.64
N CYS A 98 -14.43 -16.43 -7.47
CA CYS A 98 -13.06 -16.32 -6.96
C CYS A 98 -12.82 -15.01 -6.21
N CYS A 99 -13.26 -13.87 -6.74
CA CYS A 99 -13.16 -12.58 -6.06
C CYS A 99 -13.90 -12.57 -4.71
N ILE A 100 -15.11 -13.14 -4.65
CA ILE A 100 -15.91 -13.22 -3.42
C ILE A 100 -15.20 -14.05 -2.36
N ASP A 101 -14.69 -15.23 -2.73
CA ASP A 101 -14.01 -16.12 -1.80
C ASP A 101 -12.72 -15.46 -1.25
N ASP A 102 -11.98 -14.77 -2.11
CA ASP A 102 -10.77 -14.05 -1.75
C ASP A 102 -11.08 -12.85 -0.85
N GLU A 103 -12.11 -12.05 -1.15
CA GLU A 103 -12.50 -10.93 -0.30
C GLU A 103 -12.97 -11.37 1.08
N ARG A 104 -13.71 -12.49 1.19
CA ARG A 104 -14.06 -13.08 2.50
C ARG A 104 -12.82 -13.44 3.31
N ARG A 105 -11.84 -14.11 2.70
CA ARG A 105 -10.56 -14.44 3.34
C ARG A 105 -9.78 -13.19 3.73
N HIS A 106 -9.72 -12.20 2.83
CA HIS A 106 -9.02 -10.95 3.07
C HIS A 106 -9.60 -10.17 4.25
N ILE A 107 -10.93 -10.05 4.33
CA ILE A 107 -11.63 -9.36 5.43
C ILE A 107 -11.36 -10.06 6.75
N ALA A 108 -11.54 -11.39 6.82
CA ALA A 108 -11.30 -12.14 8.06
C ALA A 108 -9.84 -12.03 8.55
N ALA A 109 -8.88 -12.12 7.63
CA ALA A 109 -7.46 -11.96 7.95
C ALA A 109 -7.14 -10.51 8.39
N GLY A 110 -7.73 -9.52 7.73
CA GLY A 110 -7.62 -8.10 8.08
C GLY A 110 -8.17 -7.80 9.47
N GLU A 111 -9.35 -8.33 9.82
CA GLU A 111 -9.92 -8.20 11.16
C GLU A 111 -9.04 -8.84 12.24
N THR A 112 -8.41 -9.97 11.94
CA THR A 112 -7.45 -10.62 12.86
C THR A 112 -6.26 -9.69 13.16
N ILE A 113 -5.67 -9.08 12.13
CA ILE A 113 -4.58 -8.11 12.31
C ILE A 113 -5.07 -6.84 13.02
N LEU A 114 -6.25 -6.32 12.68
CA LEU A 114 -6.83 -5.14 13.31
C LEU A 114 -7.09 -5.38 14.81
N GLY A 115 -7.57 -6.55 15.20
CA GLY A 115 -7.73 -6.94 16.61
C GLY A 115 -6.39 -6.99 17.35
N HIS A 116 -5.31 -7.41 16.68
CA HIS A 116 -3.95 -7.38 17.23
C HIS A 116 -3.38 -5.96 17.37
N LEU A 117 -3.73 -5.02 16.48
CA LEU A 117 -3.19 -3.66 16.49
C LEU A 117 -4.02 -2.68 17.34
N CYS A 118 -5.33 -2.86 17.42
CA CYS A 118 -6.24 -1.98 18.16
C CYS A 118 -6.30 -2.33 19.66
N VAL A 119 -5.14 -2.31 20.32
CA VAL A 119 -5.01 -2.76 21.73
C VAL A 119 -5.33 -1.69 22.77
N THR A 120 -5.58 -0.44 22.35
CA THR A 120 -5.90 0.66 23.26
C THR A 120 -7.23 1.32 22.89
N PRO A 121 -7.99 1.86 23.87
CA PRO A 121 -9.22 2.59 23.59
C PRO A 121 -9.03 3.76 22.61
N ALA A 122 -7.92 4.50 22.72
CA ALA A 122 -7.61 5.61 21.83
C ALA A 122 -7.41 5.16 20.36
N LEU A 123 -6.78 4.01 20.13
CA LEU A 123 -6.66 3.44 18.78
C LEU A 123 -8.02 2.98 18.24
N THR A 124 -8.84 2.36 19.08
CA THR A 124 -10.19 1.93 18.70
C THR A 124 -11.09 3.12 18.36
N GLU A 125 -11.00 4.22 19.12
CA GLU A 125 -11.75 5.45 18.85
C GLU A 125 -11.31 6.08 17.52
N ARG A 126 -10.00 6.21 17.28
CA ARG A 126 -9.44 6.69 16.01
C ARG A 126 -9.88 5.83 14.84
N ALA A 127 -9.78 4.51 14.97
CA ALA A 127 -10.26 3.54 13.98
C ALA A 127 -11.74 3.78 13.64
N GLY A 128 -12.60 3.88 14.66
CA GLY A 128 -14.03 4.09 14.46
C GLY A 128 -14.37 5.44 13.83
N ALA A 129 -13.69 6.51 14.26
CA ALA A 129 -13.87 7.85 13.67
C ALA A 129 -13.47 7.87 12.19
N TRP A 130 -12.36 7.23 11.86
CA TRP A 130 -11.87 7.10 10.50
C TRP A 130 -12.80 6.25 9.62
N GLN A 131 -13.26 5.11 10.14
CA GLN A 131 -14.22 4.24 9.45
C GLN A 131 -15.48 5.03 9.04
N ARG A 132 -16.09 5.76 9.98
CA ARG A 132 -17.30 6.57 9.71
C ARG A 132 -17.07 7.63 8.64
N ARG A 133 -15.90 8.28 8.63
CA ARG A 133 -15.55 9.26 7.58
C ARG A 133 -15.54 8.59 6.20
N LEU A 134 -14.86 7.45 6.08
CA LEU A 134 -14.75 6.73 4.82
C LEU A 134 -16.09 6.16 4.34
N GLU A 135 -16.91 5.61 5.25
CA GLU A 135 -18.27 5.16 4.94
C GLU A 135 -19.14 6.31 4.41
N GLY A 136 -19.00 7.52 4.98
CA GLY A 136 -19.67 8.72 4.49
C GLY A 136 -19.25 9.10 3.07
N LEU A 137 -17.96 9.07 2.77
CA LEU A 137 -17.44 9.32 1.41
C LEU A 137 -17.90 8.27 0.41
N LEU A 138 -17.84 6.99 0.78
CA LEU A 138 -18.29 5.87 -0.06
C LEU A 138 -19.78 5.98 -0.36
N THR A 139 -20.60 6.32 0.65
CA THR A 139 -22.03 6.55 0.48
C THR A 139 -22.30 7.74 -0.45
N ALA A 140 -21.60 8.85 -0.26
CA ALA A 140 -21.71 10.03 -1.11
C ALA A 140 -21.27 9.76 -2.57
N ALA A 141 -20.34 8.81 -2.77
CA ALA A 141 -19.91 8.37 -4.08
C ALA A 141 -20.91 7.44 -4.78
N GLY A 142 -21.93 6.93 -4.08
CA GLY A 142 -22.81 5.89 -4.62
C GLY A 142 -22.13 4.52 -4.65
N GLY A 143 -21.26 4.23 -3.69
CA GLY A 143 -20.42 3.03 -3.72
C GLY A 143 -19.28 3.14 -4.74
N VAL A 144 -18.50 2.06 -4.87
CA VAL A 144 -17.37 2.00 -5.83
C VAL A 144 -17.82 2.01 -7.30
N THR A 145 -19.08 1.66 -7.58
CA THR A 145 -19.65 1.64 -8.93
C THR A 145 -20.33 2.95 -9.31
N GLY A 146 -20.61 3.84 -8.35
CA GLY A 146 -21.41 5.04 -8.59
C GLY A 146 -22.92 4.81 -8.67
N ASP A 147 -23.37 3.55 -8.71
CA ASP A 147 -24.77 3.16 -8.95
C ASP A 147 -25.59 2.96 -7.66
N GLY A 148 -25.02 3.31 -6.51
CA GLY A 148 -25.62 3.12 -5.19
C GLY A 148 -24.98 1.98 -4.40
N LEU A 149 -25.37 1.87 -3.13
CA LEU A 149 -24.89 0.79 -2.27
C LEU A 149 -25.63 -0.52 -2.62
N PRO A 150 -24.91 -1.64 -2.84
CA PRO A 150 -25.54 -2.93 -3.07
C PRO A 150 -26.35 -3.37 -1.85
N PRO A 151 -27.31 -4.30 -2.00
CA PRO A 151 -28.03 -4.86 -0.88
C PRO A 151 -27.06 -5.47 0.14
N ALA A 152 -27.43 -5.39 1.42
CA ALA A 152 -26.68 -6.05 2.48
C ALA A 152 -26.54 -7.55 2.15
N LEU A 153 -25.34 -8.07 2.34
CA LEU A 153 -25.09 -9.50 2.18
C LEU A 153 -25.98 -10.26 3.18
N PRO A 154 -26.64 -11.35 2.77
CA PRO A 154 -27.27 -12.23 3.73
C PRO A 154 -26.21 -12.70 4.74
N GLU A 155 -26.59 -12.78 6.02
CA GLU A 155 -25.73 -13.39 7.04
C GLU A 155 -25.33 -14.78 6.53
N SER A 156 -24.04 -14.99 6.30
CA SER A 156 -23.59 -16.31 5.87
C SER A 156 -23.84 -17.27 7.03
N ASN A 157 -24.62 -18.32 6.82
CA ASN A 157 -24.58 -19.48 7.69
C ASN A 157 -23.09 -19.85 7.84
N ASP A 158 -22.58 -19.83 9.08
CA ASP A 158 -21.19 -20.02 9.48
C ASP A 158 -20.58 -21.31 8.89
N VAL A 159 -20.24 -21.31 7.61
CA VAL A 159 -19.20 -22.18 7.10
C VAL A 159 -17.92 -21.42 7.39
N PRO A 160 -17.06 -21.90 8.29
CA PRO A 160 -15.77 -21.29 8.51
C PRO A 160 -15.12 -21.19 7.15
N VAL A 161 -14.91 -19.96 6.68
CA VAL A 161 -13.99 -19.75 5.57
C VAL A 161 -12.72 -20.43 6.03
N GLU A 162 -12.21 -21.40 5.25
CA GLU A 162 -10.94 -22.05 5.53
C GLU A 162 -9.85 -20.98 5.33
N THR A 163 -9.74 -20.10 6.32
CA THR A 163 -8.81 -18.99 6.31
C THR A 163 -7.46 -19.63 6.59
N SER A 164 -6.55 -19.54 5.62
CA SER A 164 -5.13 -19.74 5.88
C SER A 164 -4.79 -19.02 7.19
N ASP A 165 -4.15 -19.70 8.14
CA ASP A 165 -3.74 -19.13 9.45
C ASP A 165 -2.66 -18.04 9.31
N ASP A 166 -2.48 -17.52 8.09
CA ASP A 166 -1.50 -16.54 7.64
C ASP A 166 -1.51 -15.30 8.54
N ALA A 167 -2.69 -14.78 8.90
CA ALA A 167 -2.77 -13.58 9.74
C ALA A 167 -2.14 -13.82 11.13
N ARG A 168 -2.45 -14.96 11.77
CA ARG A 168 -1.86 -15.31 13.07
C ARG A 168 -0.38 -15.63 12.94
N GLU A 169 0.02 -16.30 11.87
CA GLU A 169 1.44 -16.54 11.59
C GLU A 169 2.21 -15.21 11.40
N PHE A 170 1.66 -14.27 10.65
CA PHE A 170 2.27 -12.96 10.46
C PHE A 170 2.37 -12.16 11.76
N ILE A 171 1.38 -12.28 12.65
CA ILE A 171 1.46 -11.74 14.02
C ILE A 171 2.57 -12.44 14.81
N ARG A 172 2.67 -13.78 14.75
CA ARG A 172 3.75 -14.53 15.43
C ARG A 172 5.14 -14.09 14.97
N LEU A 173 5.29 -13.77 13.68
CA LEU A 173 6.54 -13.28 13.10
C LEU A 173 6.87 -11.83 13.47
N GLU A 174 5.91 -11.07 14.01
CA GLU A 174 6.10 -9.69 14.43
C GLU A 174 6.91 -9.61 15.72
N LYS A 175 8.24 -9.65 15.59
CA LYS A 175 9.14 -9.34 16.69
C LYS A 175 9.16 -7.83 16.93
N PRO A 176 8.87 -7.34 18.17
CA PRO A 176 9.03 -5.94 18.49
C PRO A 176 10.49 -5.55 18.26
N THR A 177 10.74 -4.81 17.18
CA THR A 177 12.08 -4.30 16.89
C THR A 177 12.05 -2.82 17.19
N ALA A 178 12.65 -2.42 18.33
CA ALA A 178 12.79 -1.02 18.71
C ALA A 178 13.65 -0.22 17.71
N SER A 179 14.44 -0.92 16.90
CA SER A 179 15.24 -0.37 15.81
C SER A 179 15.28 -1.34 14.63
N TRP A 180 15.50 -0.82 13.44
CA TRP A 180 15.72 -1.66 12.26
C TRP A 180 16.94 -2.58 12.47
N PRO A 181 16.88 -3.87 12.12
CA PRO A 181 17.98 -4.83 12.27
C PRO A 181 19.06 -4.60 11.21
N ILE A 182 19.62 -3.39 11.20
CA ILE A 182 20.69 -2.95 10.31
C ILE A 182 22.02 -3.43 10.91
N PRO A 183 22.86 -4.18 10.16
CA PRO A 183 24.22 -4.49 10.57
C PRO A 183 25.00 -3.21 10.89
N GLU A 184 25.86 -3.23 11.91
CA GLU A 184 26.58 -2.03 12.35
C GLU A 184 27.42 -1.40 11.21
N GLU A 185 28.10 -2.23 10.44
CA GLU A 185 28.87 -1.81 9.25
C GLU A 185 28.00 -1.10 8.21
N LEU A 186 26.77 -1.58 8.00
CA LEU A 186 25.83 -0.94 7.08
C LEU A 186 25.25 0.35 7.71
N ARG A 187 25.05 0.39 9.03
CA ARG A 187 24.52 1.59 9.71
C ARG A 187 25.45 2.79 9.51
N ALA A 188 26.76 2.60 9.68
CA ALA A 188 27.74 3.65 9.42
C ALA A 188 27.75 4.08 7.94
N ALA A 189 27.74 3.12 7.01
CA ALA A 189 27.67 3.40 5.58
C ALA A 189 26.41 4.17 5.17
N LEU A 190 25.25 3.79 5.72
CA LEU A 190 23.98 4.48 5.50
C LEU A 190 24.03 5.93 6.02
N GLY A 191 24.61 6.16 7.21
CA GLY A 191 24.78 7.51 7.76
C GLY A 191 25.59 8.41 6.84
N ALA A 192 26.81 7.98 6.48
CA ALA A 192 27.70 8.75 5.62
C ALA A 192 27.13 8.98 4.20
N PHE A 193 26.45 7.98 3.63
CA PHE A 193 25.75 8.14 2.36
C PHE A 193 24.57 9.12 2.48
N GLY A 194 23.83 9.05 3.57
CA GLY A 194 22.74 9.97 3.86
C GLY A 194 23.21 11.41 3.96
N ASP A 195 24.30 11.67 4.67
CA ASP A 195 24.91 13.00 4.77
C ASP A 195 25.36 13.51 3.39
N SER A 196 25.92 12.61 2.57
CA SER A 196 26.32 12.93 1.18
C SER A 196 25.12 13.29 0.30
N LEU A 197 24.00 12.56 0.44
CA LEU A 197 22.75 12.86 -0.26
C LEU A 197 22.16 14.20 0.17
N LEU A 198 22.15 14.50 1.47
CA LEU A 198 21.62 15.75 2.02
C LEU A 198 22.49 16.95 1.61
N ALA A 199 23.81 16.79 1.63
CA ALA A 199 24.77 17.79 1.16
C ALA A 199 24.79 17.97 -0.36
N ARG A 200 24.16 17.06 -1.11
CA ARG A 200 24.13 17.04 -2.59
C ARG A 200 25.54 16.95 -3.19
N ASP A 201 26.45 16.29 -2.48
CA ASP A 201 27.83 16.12 -2.93
C ASP A 201 27.91 14.96 -3.92
N ARG A 202 28.12 15.30 -5.19
CA ARG A 202 28.20 14.34 -6.30
C ARG A 202 29.34 13.35 -6.12
N GLU A 203 30.51 13.82 -5.71
CA GLU A 203 31.68 12.96 -5.57
C GLU A 203 31.53 12.04 -4.36
N ALA A 204 31.02 12.56 -3.24
CA ALA A 204 30.78 11.76 -2.05
C ALA A 204 29.71 10.68 -2.29
N VAL A 205 28.61 11.01 -3.00
CA VAL A 205 27.59 10.01 -3.38
C VAL A 205 28.17 8.96 -4.33
N ALA A 206 28.91 9.38 -5.36
CA ALA A 206 29.51 8.48 -6.35
C ALA A 206 30.44 7.44 -5.71
N ARG A 207 31.14 7.78 -4.63
CA ARG A 207 32.00 6.84 -3.89
C ARG A 207 31.21 5.66 -3.32
N TRP A 208 29.93 5.81 -3.02
CA TRP A 208 29.12 4.70 -2.49
C TRP A 208 28.49 3.82 -3.56
N LEU A 209 28.46 4.28 -4.82
CA LEU A 209 27.80 3.57 -5.91
C LEU A 209 28.60 2.37 -6.39
N ALA A 210 27.91 1.26 -6.70
CA ALA A 210 28.52 0.14 -7.40
C ALA A 210 28.86 0.54 -8.85
N PRO A 211 29.83 -0.15 -9.50
CA PRO A 211 30.16 0.11 -10.90
C PRO A 211 28.91 0.05 -11.80
N GLY A 212 28.72 1.08 -12.65
CA GLY A 212 27.60 1.16 -13.58
C GLY A 212 26.31 1.77 -13.02
N VAL A 213 26.28 2.17 -11.75
CA VAL A 213 25.14 2.89 -11.16
C VAL A 213 25.36 4.40 -11.29
N SER A 214 24.42 5.12 -11.92
CA SER A 214 24.47 6.58 -12.05
C SER A 214 23.73 7.28 -10.90
N PRO A 215 24.29 8.36 -10.32
CA PRO A 215 23.58 9.21 -9.35
C PRO A 215 22.60 10.19 -10.00
N ASP A 216 22.64 10.35 -11.32
CA ASP A 216 22.03 11.52 -11.99
C ASP A 216 20.51 11.62 -11.85
N PRO A 217 19.70 10.55 -11.97
CA PRO A 217 18.25 10.64 -11.79
C PRO A 217 17.85 11.11 -10.38
N ALA A 218 18.54 10.62 -9.35
CA ALA A 218 18.35 11.07 -7.98
C ALA A 218 18.79 12.52 -7.79
N ARG A 219 19.92 12.91 -8.40
CA ARG A 219 20.45 14.26 -8.30
C ARG A 219 19.54 15.30 -8.94
N GLU A 220 19.00 15.03 -10.13
CA GLU A 220 18.10 15.95 -10.83
C GLU A 220 16.85 16.24 -10.01
N ALA A 221 16.23 15.19 -9.44
CA ALA A 221 15.08 15.34 -8.56
C ALA A 221 15.40 16.12 -7.26
N LEU A 222 16.58 15.88 -6.67
CA LEU A 222 17.01 16.54 -5.43
C LEU A 222 17.48 17.99 -5.64
N GLY A 223 17.96 18.32 -6.84
CA GLY A 223 18.44 19.65 -7.19
C GLY A 223 17.33 20.70 -7.33
N ALA A 224 16.11 20.26 -7.66
CA ALA A 224 14.97 21.15 -7.91
C ALA A 224 14.30 21.70 -6.62
N ALA A 225 14.57 21.11 -5.45
CA ALA A 225 13.89 21.45 -4.21
C ALA A 225 14.87 21.85 -3.11
N THR A 226 14.44 22.69 -2.17
CA THR A 226 15.15 22.94 -0.90
C THR A 226 14.85 21.78 0.04
N LEU A 227 15.87 21.04 0.51
CA LEU A 227 15.73 19.86 1.37
C LEU A 227 16.66 20.05 2.57
N THR A 228 16.09 19.94 3.78
CA THR A 228 16.75 20.31 5.05
C THR A 228 16.94 19.14 6.00
N SER A 229 16.18 18.06 5.82
CA SER A 229 16.30 16.87 6.67
C SER A 229 16.23 15.59 5.84
N LEU A 230 16.83 14.54 6.38
CA LEU A 230 16.82 13.19 5.83
C LEU A 230 16.48 12.22 6.95
N ARG A 231 15.56 11.30 6.70
CA ARG A 231 15.29 10.16 7.58
C ARG A 231 15.18 8.85 6.82
N LEU A 232 15.66 7.77 7.43
CA LEU A 232 15.39 6.41 6.98
C LEU A 232 13.96 6.04 7.39
N VAL A 233 13.09 5.80 6.41
CA VAL A 233 11.67 5.49 6.64
C VAL A 233 11.33 4.02 6.43
N ALA A 234 12.19 3.26 5.73
CA ALA A 234 12.03 1.81 5.64
C ALA A 234 13.38 1.10 5.44
N PHE A 235 13.50 -0.09 6.03
CA PHE A 235 14.59 -1.02 5.81
C PHE A 235 14.02 -2.42 5.54
N ALA A 236 14.54 -3.11 4.53
CA ALA A 236 14.16 -4.49 4.22
C ALA A 236 15.36 -5.30 3.76
N ARG A 237 15.37 -6.60 4.08
CA ARG A 237 16.32 -7.57 3.54
C ARG A 237 15.69 -8.29 2.35
N LEU A 238 16.36 -8.25 1.20
CA LEU A 238 15.96 -8.98 -0.01
C LEU A 238 17.13 -9.85 -0.46
N GLY A 239 17.11 -11.14 -0.06
CA GLY A 239 18.24 -12.04 -0.26
C GLY A 239 19.53 -11.52 0.38
N HIS A 240 20.55 -11.29 -0.46
CA HIS A 240 21.84 -10.71 -0.05
C HIS A 240 21.80 -9.18 0.01
N GLN A 241 20.79 -8.53 -0.57
CA GLN A 241 20.69 -7.08 -0.66
C GLN A 241 19.90 -6.48 0.51
N ARG A 242 20.06 -5.18 0.74
CA ARG A 242 19.28 -4.37 1.68
C ARG A 242 18.60 -3.24 0.94
N LEU A 243 17.28 -3.20 1.02
CA LEU A 243 16.47 -2.12 0.48
C LEU A 243 16.31 -1.05 1.56
N VAL A 244 16.64 0.19 1.23
CA VAL A 244 16.55 1.33 2.15
C VAL A 244 15.77 2.45 1.48
N LYS A 245 14.68 2.87 2.12
CA LYS A 245 13.86 4.00 1.69
C LYS A 245 14.20 5.21 2.56
N TRP A 246 14.61 6.27 1.91
CA TRP A 246 14.95 7.55 2.49
C TRP A 246 13.83 8.55 2.20
N ARG A 247 13.48 9.37 3.19
CA ARG A 247 12.61 10.52 3.00
C ARG A 247 13.41 11.77 3.31
N LEU A 248 13.53 12.63 2.30
CA LEU A 248 14.10 13.96 2.39
C LEU A 248 12.96 14.95 2.48
N GLU A 249 13.04 15.89 3.42
CA GLU A 249 12.03 16.91 3.62
C GLU A 249 12.67 18.29 3.61
N GLY A 250 12.00 19.24 2.99
CA GLY A 250 12.28 20.65 3.15
C GLY A 250 11.04 21.51 2.90
N PRO A 251 11.19 22.84 2.88
CA PRO A 251 10.06 23.76 2.86
C PRO A 251 9.21 23.63 1.57
N ASP A 252 9.86 23.28 0.45
CA ASP A 252 9.26 23.37 -0.88
C ASP A 252 9.01 22.00 -1.53
N ALA A 253 9.41 20.89 -0.88
CA ALA A 253 9.08 19.53 -1.32
C ALA A 253 9.42 18.47 -0.26
N SER A 254 8.80 17.29 -0.40
CA SER A 254 9.32 16.03 0.14
C SER A 254 9.70 15.09 -0.99
N VAL A 255 10.92 14.53 -0.92
CA VAL A 255 11.44 13.60 -1.91
C VAL A 255 11.71 12.26 -1.25
N THR A 256 11.25 11.20 -1.89
CA THR A 256 11.49 9.82 -1.45
C THR A 256 12.50 9.16 -2.37
N VAL A 257 13.64 8.74 -1.80
CA VAL A 257 14.71 8.06 -2.53
C VAL A 257 14.78 6.60 -2.09
N LEU A 258 14.83 5.70 -3.06
CA LEU A 258 15.02 4.28 -2.83
C LEU A 258 16.46 3.89 -3.18
N SER A 259 17.16 3.29 -2.23
CA SER A 259 18.51 2.75 -2.43
C SER A 259 18.52 1.25 -2.17
N ARG A 260 19.25 0.51 -3.02
CA ARG A 260 19.49 -0.92 -2.84
C ARG A 260 20.96 -1.15 -2.60
N TRP A 261 21.29 -1.77 -1.47
CA TRP A 261 22.65 -1.99 -1.02
C TRP A 261 23.02 -3.45 -1.15
N ALA A 262 24.22 -3.72 -1.65
CA ALA A 262 24.81 -5.05 -1.72
C ALA A 262 26.13 -5.08 -0.95
N PRO A 263 26.42 -6.15 -0.20
CA PRO A 263 27.74 -6.35 0.39
C PRO A 263 28.75 -6.65 -0.73
N GLY A 264 29.91 -6.00 -0.67
CA GLY A 264 31.03 -6.23 -1.59
C GLY A 264 32.35 -6.40 -0.82
N PRO A 265 33.46 -6.67 -1.54
CA PRO A 265 34.77 -6.90 -0.94
C PRO A 265 35.30 -5.68 -0.17
N GLU A 266 34.89 -4.47 -0.56
CA GLU A 266 35.25 -3.21 0.12
C GLU A 266 34.12 -2.66 1.01
N GLY A 267 33.22 -3.53 1.44
CA GLY A 267 32.05 -3.16 2.23
C GLY A 267 30.80 -2.91 1.39
N TRP A 268 29.83 -2.23 1.98
CA TRP A 268 28.51 -2.05 1.39
C TRP A 268 28.52 -0.99 0.28
N ARG A 269 27.97 -1.33 -0.89
CA ARG A 269 27.82 -0.41 -2.02
C ARG A 269 26.35 -0.31 -2.46
N VAL A 270 25.97 0.83 -3.01
CA VAL A 270 24.65 1.09 -3.58
C VAL A 270 24.59 0.49 -4.99
N ALA A 271 23.91 -0.64 -5.12
CA ALA A 271 23.67 -1.34 -6.39
C ALA A 271 22.52 -0.74 -7.22
N MET A 272 21.68 0.11 -6.60
CA MET A 272 20.62 0.83 -7.29
C MET A 272 20.26 2.08 -6.48
N LEU A 273 20.06 3.20 -7.15
CA LEU A 273 19.56 4.44 -6.57
C LEU A 273 18.47 4.99 -7.48
N ASP A 274 17.29 5.25 -6.91
CA ASP A 274 16.11 5.69 -7.67
C ASP A 274 15.25 6.66 -6.86
N VAL A 275 14.45 7.48 -7.55
CA VAL A 275 13.52 8.44 -6.94
C VAL A 275 12.12 7.86 -7.04
N ALA A 276 11.58 7.45 -5.90
CA ALA A 276 10.29 6.79 -5.85
C ALA A 276 9.11 7.77 -5.86
N ARG A 277 9.27 8.97 -5.30
CA ARG A 277 8.19 9.99 -5.22
C ARG A 277 8.75 11.39 -5.00
N ILE A 278 8.15 12.39 -5.63
CA ILE A 278 8.36 13.82 -5.35
C ILE A 278 6.99 14.42 -5.02
N GLU A 279 6.86 15.03 -3.85
CA GLU A 279 5.65 15.69 -3.37
C GLU A 279 5.95 17.19 -3.22
N ALA A 280 5.22 18.06 -3.91
CA ALA A 280 5.24 19.49 -3.63
C ALA A 280 4.35 19.78 -2.39
N PRO A 281 4.68 20.77 -1.56
CA PRO A 281 3.84 21.17 -0.45
C PRO A 281 2.49 21.59 -0.99
N HIS A 282 1.45 20.94 -0.50
CA HIS A 282 0.08 21.35 -0.78
C HIS A 282 -0.07 22.80 -0.29
N PRO A 283 -0.54 23.76 -1.11
CA PRO A 283 -0.88 25.07 -0.58
C PRO A 283 -1.90 24.84 0.54
N ALA A 284 -1.56 25.30 1.74
CA ALA A 284 -2.46 25.19 2.88
C ALA A 284 -3.82 25.76 2.45
N LEU A 285 -4.85 24.90 2.41
CA LEU A 285 -6.21 25.35 2.17
C LEU A 285 -6.49 26.46 3.20
N PRO A 286 -6.97 27.64 2.75
CA PRO A 286 -7.26 28.72 3.67
C PRO A 286 -8.24 28.19 4.71
N ARG A 287 -7.86 28.31 6.00
CA ARG A 287 -8.74 28.02 7.12
C ARG A 287 -10.04 28.80 6.89
N ARG A 288 -11.12 28.09 6.59
CA ARG A 288 -12.48 28.61 6.61
C ARG A 288 -13.16 28.12 7.87
#